data_AF-A0A8H4TMY4-F1
#
_entry.id   AF-A0A8H4TMY4-F1
#
_cell.length_a   1.000
_cell.length_b   1.000
_cell.length_c   1.000
_cell.angle_alpha   90.00
_cell.angle_beta   90.00
_cell.angle_gamma   90.00
#
_symmetry.space_group_name_H-M   'P 1'
#
loop_
_entity.id
_entity.type
_entity.pdbx_description
1 polymer ?
#
loop_
_entity_poly.entity_id
_entity_poly.type
_entity_poly.pdbx_seq_one_letter_code
_entity_poly.pdbx_strand_id
1 'polypeptide(L)'
;MESLVEWLWDVICRPCLDALGFKDAPCDDIWPRVWWIHTRHLSRLPLHAAGRHTAASSSIDTVMDRVMSTYASSIKALIHGRQHTIREHDTPEPDSALLVAMRQTPNLSVGGLFPFAVNEIDMLAALCPSLRLEPITPPRRI
;
A
#
# COMPACT_ATOMS: atom_id res chain seq x y z
N MET A 1 -8.69 16.26 21.92
CA MET A 1 -8.41 14.82 22.08
C MET A 1 -7.52 14.46 20.92
N GLU A 2 -6.29 14.05 21.19
CA GLU A 2 -5.35 13.64 20.14
C GLU A 2 -5.92 12.42 19.40
N SER A 3 -5.86 12.43 18.06
CA SER A 3 -6.33 11.31 17.27
C SER A 3 -5.36 10.13 17.37
N LEU A 4 -5.84 8.91 17.12
CA LEU A 4 -4.97 7.72 17.12
C LEU A 4 -3.76 7.88 16.17
N VAL A 5 -3.94 8.52 15.02
CA VAL A 5 -2.86 8.70 14.03
C VAL A 5 -1.83 9.74 14.46
N GLU A 6 -2.24 10.76 15.22
CA GLU A 6 -1.33 11.72 15.87
C GLU A 6 -0.54 11.04 16.99
N TRP A 7 -1.19 10.24 17.81
CA TRP A 7 -0.51 9.49 18.86
C TRP A 7 0.52 8.49 18.29
N LEU A 8 0.16 7.78 17.22
CA LEU A 8 1.09 6.89 16.50
C LEU A 8 2.29 7.64 15.93
N TRP A 9 2.06 8.86 15.45
CA TRP A 9 3.11 9.74 14.95
C TRP A 9 4.11 10.06 16.04
N ASP A 10 3.63 10.56 17.18
CA ASP A 10 4.50 11.05 18.26
C ASP A 10 5.21 9.93 19.02
N VAL A 11 4.56 8.79 19.20
CA VAL A 11 5.11 7.70 20.02
C VAL A 11 5.95 6.72 19.22
N ILE A 12 5.63 6.48 17.95
CA ILE A 12 6.27 5.42 17.15
C ILE A 12 6.95 6.00 15.92
N CYS A 13 6.18 6.60 15.02
CA CYS A 13 6.65 6.84 13.67
C CYS A 13 7.71 7.93 13.60
N ARG A 14 7.47 9.11 14.19
CA ARG A 14 8.44 10.21 14.19
C ARG A 14 9.76 9.82 14.85
N PRO A 15 9.81 9.23 16.06
CA PRO A 15 11.07 8.80 16.66
C PRO A 15 11.85 7.81 15.77
N CYS A 16 11.17 6.85 15.15
CA CYS A 16 11.81 5.90 14.24
C CYS A 16 12.35 6.59 12.97
N LEU A 17 11.56 7.46 12.34
CA LEU A 17 11.97 8.18 11.14
C LEU A 17 13.13 9.15 11.44
N ASP A 18 13.07 9.89 12.54
CA ASP A 18 14.12 10.81 12.97
C ASP A 18 15.44 10.07 13.24
N ALA A 19 15.38 8.87 13.85
CA ALA A 19 16.53 8.02 14.09
C ALA A 19 17.14 7.44 12.80
N LEU A 20 16.31 7.21 11.78
CA LEU A 20 16.75 6.79 10.44
C LEU A 20 17.23 7.96 9.57
N GLY A 21 17.04 9.21 10.02
CA GLY A 21 17.40 10.43 9.29
C GLY A 21 16.33 10.91 8.30
N PHE A 22 15.14 10.31 8.29
CA PHE A 22 14.02 10.69 7.43
C PHE A 22 13.19 11.81 8.09
N LYS A 23 13.77 13.01 8.12
CA LYS A 23 13.20 14.16 8.87
C LYS A 23 12.31 15.06 8.02
N ASP A 24 12.55 15.11 6.73
CA ASP A 24 11.91 16.04 5.80
C ASP A 24 11.35 15.27 4.60
N ALA A 25 10.52 15.96 3.80
CA ALA A 25 10.07 15.41 2.54
C ALA A 25 11.27 15.22 1.60
N PRO A 26 11.32 14.12 0.83
CA PRO A 26 12.32 13.97 -0.22
C PRO A 26 12.26 15.16 -1.18
N CYS A 27 13.41 15.77 -1.46
CA CYS A 27 13.48 16.89 -2.41
C CYS A 27 13.50 16.43 -3.88
N ASP A 28 13.81 15.15 -4.10
CA ASP A 28 13.83 14.48 -5.39
C ASP A 28 12.75 13.38 -5.46
N ASP A 29 12.58 12.79 -6.63
CA ASP A 29 11.67 11.65 -6.82
C ASP A 29 12.22 10.34 -6.20
N ILE A 30 13.29 10.41 -5.39
CA ILE A 30 13.94 9.25 -4.75
C ILE A 30 13.44 9.11 -3.32
N TRP A 31 12.33 8.40 -3.18
CA TRP A 31 11.71 8.21 -1.88
C TRP A 31 12.42 7.13 -1.03
N PRO A 32 12.83 7.43 0.21
CA PRO A 32 13.28 6.42 1.14
C PRO A 32 12.14 5.44 1.44
N ARG A 33 12.45 4.15 1.52
CA ARG A 33 11.45 3.09 1.73
C ARG A 33 11.61 2.48 3.11
N VAL A 34 10.50 2.41 3.86
CA VAL A 34 10.45 1.79 5.19
C VAL A 34 9.58 0.54 5.14
N TRP A 35 10.09 -0.55 5.74
CA TRP A 35 9.35 -1.80 5.92
C TRP A 35 8.90 -1.93 7.37
N TRP A 36 7.60 -1.80 7.60
CA TRP A 36 6.99 -1.96 8.91
C TRP A 36 6.67 -3.44 9.16
N ILE A 37 7.29 -4.02 10.19
CA ILE A 37 6.99 -5.38 10.65
C ILE A 37 6.26 -5.27 11.98
N HIS A 38 4.95 -5.49 11.96
CA HIS A 38 4.10 -5.32 13.12
C HIS A 38 4.03 -6.58 13.99
N THR A 39 3.90 -6.38 15.30
CA THR A 39 3.60 -7.45 16.25
C THR A 39 2.19 -7.31 16.82
N ARG A 40 1.40 -8.39 16.76
CA ARG A 40 0.09 -8.52 17.43
C ARG A 40 -0.83 -7.32 17.16
N HIS A 41 -1.26 -6.58 18.19
CA HIS A 41 -2.27 -5.52 18.06
C HIS A 41 -1.85 -4.37 17.14
N LEU A 42 -0.54 -4.13 17.01
CA LEU A 42 0.00 -3.12 16.10
C LEU A 42 -0.31 -3.44 14.63
N SER A 43 -0.56 -4.72 14.28
CA SER A 43 -0.92 -5.12 12.92
C SER A 43 -2.20 -4.50 12.40
N ARG A 44 -3.06 -3.99 13.30
CA ARG A 44 -4.33 -3.34 12.97
C ARG A 44 -4.22 -1.82 12.86
N LEU A 45 -3.05 -1.25 13.13
CA LEU A 45 -2.85 0.20 13.21
C LEU A 45 -2.19 0.73 11.93
N PRO A 46 -2.65 1.87 11.38
CA PRO A 46 -2.18 2.38 10.10
C PRO A 46 -0.93 3.23 10.27
N LEU A 47 0.23 2.61 10.55
CA LEU A 47 1.49 3.36 10.73
C LEU A 47 1.84 4.26 9.52
N HIS A 48 1.51 3.83 8.31
CA HIS A 48 1.72 4.62 7.08
C HIS A 48 0.91 5.93 7.05
N ALA A 49 -0.19 6.01 7.79
CA ALA A 49 -1.05 7.19 7.89
C ALA A 49 -0.82 7.98 9.18
N ALA A 50 0.12 7.56 10.02
CA ALA A 50 0.45 8.29 11.24
C ALA A 50 0.96 9.69 10.87
N GLY A 51 0.38 10.70 11.50
CA GLY A 51 0.76 12.08 11.28
C GLY A 51 -0.20 13.09 11.90
N ARG A 52 0.23 14.35 11.92
CA ARG A 52 -0.58 15.49 12.37
C ARG A 52 -1.25 16.17 11.18
N HIS A 53 -2.42 15.65 10.80
CA HIS A 53 -3.20 16.07 9.62
C HIS A 53 -3.96 17.41 9.80
N THR A 54 -3.42 18.34 10.59
CA THR A 54 -4.12 19.60 10.89
C THR A 54 -4.00 20.61 9.74
N ALA A 55 -5.14 21.15 9.28
CA ALA A 55 -5.22 22.08 8.14
C ALA A 55 -4.39 23.38 8.28
N ALA A 56 -4.00 23.74 9.50
CA ALA A 56 -3.21 24.94 9.79
C ALA A 56 -1.69 24.71 9.73
N SER A 57 -1.26 23.45 9.61
CA SER A 57 0.15 23.11 9.65
C SER A 57 0.63 22.78 8.25
N SER A 58 1.46 23.64 7.68
CA SER A 58 2.30 23.32 6.52
C SER A 58 3.42 22.33 6.89
N SER A 59 3.26 21.54 7.96
CA SER A 59 4.29 20.64 8.45
C SER A 59 4.20 19.29 7.75
N ILE A 60 5.37 18.79 7.39
CA ILE A 60 5.64 17.46 6.84
C ILE A 60 5.64 16.46 8.01
N ASP A 61 4.66 16.57 8.90
CA ASP A 61 4.54 15.79 10.13
C ASP A 61 3.69 14.54 9.90
N THR A 62 3.91 13.85 8.79
CA THR A 62 3.29 12.57 8.50
C THR A 62 4.29 11.58 7.94
N VAL A 63 4.01 10.28 8.11
CA VAL A 63 4.82 9.22 7.52
C VAL A 63 4.78 9.27 5.99
N MET A 64 3.61 9.57 5.43
CA MET A 64 3.40 9.59 3.98
C MET A 64 4.15 10.73 3.31
N ASP A 65 4.42 11.84 4.01
CA ASP A 65 5.19 12.95 3.46
C ASP A 65 6.70 12.71 3.51
N ARG A 66 7.18 11.66 4.21
CA ARG A 66 8.62 11.41 4.41
C ARG A 66 9.13 10.12 3.79
N VAL A 67 8.31 9.08 3.73
CA VAL A 67 8.78 7.74 3.29
C VAL A 67 7.70 6.96 2.55
N MET A 68 8.15 6.10 1.63
CA MET A 68 7.33 5.06 1.04
C MET A 68 7.21 3.88 2.01
N SER A 69 6.01 3.67 2.54
CA SER A 69 5.74 2.62 3.52
C SER A 69 5.41 1.29 2.86
N THR A 70 5.96 0.20 3.37
CA THR A 70 5.56 -1.16 2.99
C THR A 70 5.42 -2.02 4.24
N TYR A 71 4.50 -2.98 4.25
CA TYR A 71 4.29 -3.91 5.37
C TYR A 71 4.88 -5.28 5.07
N ALA A 72 5.48 -5.91 6.09
CA ALA A 72 5.90 -7.30 6.02
C ALA A 72 5.48 -8.05 7.30
N SER A 73 5.20 -9.34 7.16
CA SER A 73 4.77 -10.19 8.29
C SER A 73 5.94 -10.62 9.18
N SER A 74 7.16 -10.69 8.64
CA SER A 74 8.39 -11.02 9.37
C SER A 74 9.62 -10.66 8.54
N ILE A 75 10.79 -10.64 9.20
CA ILE A 75 12.08 -10.48 8.52
C ILE A 75 12.32 -11.64 7.53
N LYS A 76 11.95 -12.88 7.91
CA LYS A 76 12.09 -14.05 7.03
C LYS A 76 11.24 -13.91 5.76
N ALA A 77 10.00 -13.44 5.89
CA ALA A 77 9.12 -13.19 4.75
C ALA A 77 9.69 -12.09 3.84
N LEU A 78 10.27 -11.04 4.42
CA LEU A 78 10.93 -9.98 3.65
C LEU A 78 12.15 -10.49 2.88
N ILE A 79 13.02 -11.26 3.52
CA ILE A 79 14.20 -11.88 2.86
C ILE A 79 13.75 -12.80 1.73
N HIS A 80 12.76 -13.65 1.99
CA HIS A 80 12.21 -14.57 1.01
C HIS A 80 11.63 -13.82 -0.20
N GLY A 81 10.79 -12.81 0.03
CA GLY A 81 10.23 -11.99 -1.04
C GLY A 81 11.30 -11.39 -1.95
N ARG A 82 12.35 -10.78 -1.36
CA ARG A 82 13.46 -10.18 -2.11
C ARG A 82 14.24 -11.18 -2.97
N GLN A 83 14.40 -12.41 -2.51
CA GLN A 83 15.09 -13.47 -3.27
C GLN A 83 14.28 -13.95 -4.48
N HIS A 84 12.95 -13.83 -4.43
CA HIS A 84 12.06 -14.30 -5.49
C HIS A 84 11.71 -13.21 -6.51
N THR A 85 11.69 -11.93 -6.15
CA THR A 85 11.47 -10.83 -7.10
C THR A 85 12.61 -10.70 -8.13
N ILE A 86 13.81 -11.17 -7.80
CA ILE A 86 14.99 -11.13 -8.69
C ILE A 86 15.01 -12.32 -9.67
N ARG A 87 14.18 -13.35 -9.43
CA ARG A 87 13.99 -14.43 -10.40
C ARG A 87 13.03 -13.93 -11.47
N GLU A 88 13.56 -13.13 -12.39
CA GLU A 88 12.87 -12.78 -13.62
C GLU A 88 12.37 -14.06 -14.29
N HIS A 89 11.10 -14.05 -14.67
CA HIS A 89 10.52 -15.12 -15.45
C HIS A 89 11.17 -15.07 -16.84
N ASP A 90 12.15 -15.93 -17.10
CA ASP A 90 12.75 -16.18 -18.43
C ASP A 90 11.77 -16.83 -19.42
N THR A 91 10.45 -16.68 -19.22
CA THR A 91 9.42 -17.25 -20.08
C THR A 91 9.04 -16.26 -21.18
N PRO A 92 8.96 -16.70 -22.45
CA PRO A 92 8.68 -15.83 -23.59
C PRO A 92 7.20 -15.38 -23.70
N GLU A 93 6.32 -15.80 -22.79
CA GLU A 93 4.92 -15.39 -22.80
C GLU A 93 4.75 -13.98 -22.22
N PRO A 94 3.79 -13.18 -22.73
CA PRO A 94 3.48 -11.88 -22.15
C PRO A 94 3.05 -12.05 -20.68
N ASP A 95 3.57 -11.17 -19.82
CA ASP A 95 3.13 -11.12 -18.44
C ASP A 95 1.62 -10.89 -18.40
N SER A 96 0.91 -11.68 -17.59
CA SER A 96 -0.55 -11.62 -17.51
C SER A 96 -1.01 -10.89 -16.26
N ALA A 97 -2.04 -10.06 -16.38
CA ALA A 97 -2.67 -9.34 -15.28
C ALA A 97 -4.04 -9.94 -14.96
N LEU A 98 -4.17 -10.64 -13.83
CA LEU A 98 -5.47 -11.12 -13.35
C LEU A 98 -6.28 -9.98 -12.71
N LEU A 99 -7.39 -9.60 -13.33
CA LEU A 99 -8.28 -8.55 -12.86
C LEU A 99 -9.54 -9.13 -12.21
N VAL A 100 -9.84 -8.77 -10.96
CA VAL A 100 -10.99 -9.30 -10.19
C VAL A 100 -11.81 -8.19 -9.55
N ALA A 101 -13.06 -8.02 -9.98
CA ALA A 101 -13.98 -7.00 -9.44
C ALA A 101 -14.96 -7.64 -8.47
N MET A 102 -15.06 -7.08 -7.26
CA MET A 102 -16.03 -7.47 -6.25
C MET A 102 -17.17 -6.44 -6.19
N ARG A 103 -18.03 -6.42 -7.22
CA ARG A 103 -19.17 -5.50 -7.26
C ARG A 103 -20.10 -5.65 -6.07
N GLN A 104 -20.31 -6.88 -5.61
CA GLN A 104 -21.11 -7.14 -4.42
C GLN A 104 -20.26 -7.90 -3.43
N THR A 105 -20.19 -7.40 -2.19
CA THR A 105 -19.51 -8.07 -1.08
C THR A 105 -20.53 -8.91 -0.31
N PRO A 106 -20.48 -10.26 -0.40
CA PRO A 106 -21.36 -11.11 0.38
C PRO A 106 -21.21 -10.83 1.87
N ASN A 107 -22.31 -10.94 2.61
CA ASN A 107 -22.37 -10.72 4.07
C ASN A 107 -22.12 -9.28 4.54
N LEU A 108 -22.02 -8.29 3.65
CA LEU A 108 -22.02 -6.88 4.01
C LEU A 108 -23.43 -6.30 3.78
N SER A 109 -24.21 -6.24 4.85
CA SER A 109 -25.65 -5.95 4.83
C SER A 109 -26.02 -4.52 4.43
N VAL A 110 -25.14 -3.55 4.62
CA VAL A 110 -25.31 -2.15 4.20
C VAL A 110 -24.05 -1.69 3.47
N GLY A 111 -24.20 -1.10 2.28
CA GLY A 111 -23.05 -0.63 1.50
C GLY A 111 -22.25 -1.75 0.80
N GLY A 112 -22.79 -2.96 0.72
CA GLY A 112 -22.15 -4.10 0.04
C GLY A 112 -22.10 -4.01 -1.48
N LEU A 113 -22.64 -2.95 -2.09
CA LEU A 113 -22.62 -2.72 -3.54
C LEU A 113 -21.55 -1.67 -3.88
N PHE A 114 -20.56 -2.09 -4.65
CA PHE A 114 -19.45 -1.29 -5.17
C PHE A 114 -19.61 -1.18 -6.69
N PRO A 115 -20.51 -0.33 -7.19
CA PRO A 115 -20.84 -0.29 -8.62
C PRO A 115 -19.64 0.11 -9.48
N PHE A 116 -18.74 0.94 -8.93
CA PHE A 116 -17.57 1.44 -9.64
C PHE A 116 -16.43 0.42 -9.75
N ALA A 117 -16.40 -0.64 -8.93
CA ALA A 117 -15.36 -1.67 -9.02
C ALA A 117 -15.32 -2.38 -10.39
N VAL A 118 -16.46 -2.45 -11.10
CA VAL A 118 -16.48 -3.00 -12.46
C VAL A 118 -15.86 -2.01 -13.44
N ASN A 119 -16.27 -0.73 -13.37
CA ASN A 119 -15.73 0.33 -14.21
C ASN A 119 -14.21 0.49 -14.03
N GLU A 120 -13.71 0.38 -12.79
CA GLU A 120 -12.28 0.42 -12.47
C GLU A 120 -11.50 -0.69 -13.19
N ILE A 121 -12.05 -1.90 -13.27
CA ILE A 121 -11.42 -3.00 -14.01
C ILE A 121 -11.46 -2.78 -15.51
N ASP A 122 -12.56 -2.28 -16.05
CA ASP A 122 -12.63 -1.95 -17.48
C ASP A 122 -11.57 -0.90 -17.85
N MET A 123 -11.36 0.10 -16.99
CA MET A 123 -10.29 1.10 -17.15
C MET A 123 -8.89 0.46 -17.07
N LEU A 124 -8.64 -0.44 -16.11
CA LEU A 124 -7.35 -1.13 -15.98
C LEU A 124 -7.08 -2.08 -17.14
N ALA A 125 -8.09 -2.82 -17.62
CA ALA A 125 -7.97 -3.71 -18.77
C ALA A 125 -7.55 -2.95 -20.04
N ALA A 126 -8.09 -1.73 -20.24
CA ALA A 126 -7.67 -0.85 -21.32
C ALA A 126 -6.22 -0.34 -21.18
N LEU A 127 -5.70 -0.25 -19.95
CA LEU A 127 -4.34 0.19 -19.66
C LEU A 127 -3.30 -0.93 -19.76
N CYS A 128 -3.67 -2.19 -19.47
CA CYS A 128 -2.77 -3.35 -19.48
C CYS A 128 -1.86 -3.46 -20.72
N PRO A 129 -2.35 -3.25 -21.97
CA PRO A 129 -1.48 -3.30 -23.16
C PRO A 129 -0.34 -2.28 -23.13
N SER A 130 -0.54 -1.09 -22.55
CA SER A 130 0.52 -0.08 -22.41
C SER A 130 1.63 -0.52 -21.44
N LEU A 131 1.30 -1.42 -20.51
CA LEU A 131 2.22 -2.03 -19.55
C LEU A 131 2.81 -3.34 -20.04
N ARG A 132 2.53 -3.75 -21.29
CA ARG A 132 2.87 -5.06 -21.87
C ARG A 132 2.25 -6.23 -21.09
N LEU A 133 1.07 -6.02 -20.52
CA LEU A 133 0.32 -7.02 -19.77
C LEU A 133 -0.89 -7.53 -20.57
N GLU A 134 -1.14 -8.83 -20.55
CA GLU A 134 -2.38 -9.42 -21.04
C GLU A 134 -3.44 -9.44 -19.92
N PRO A 135 -4.57 -8.72 -20.03
CA PRO A 135 -5.59 -8.71 -18.99
C PRO A 135 -6.42 -10.01 -19.02
N ILE A 136 -6.42 -10.73 -17.91
CA ILE A 136 -7.21 -11.95 -17.70
C ILE A 136 -8.29 -11.66 -16.66
N THR A 137 -9.55 -11.96 -16.97
CA THR A 137 -10.66 -11.87 -15.99
C THR A 137 -11.20 -13.26 -15.72
N PRO A 138 -11.26 -13.72 -14.45
CA PRO A 138 -11.80 -15.04 -14.15
C PRO A 138 -13.32 -15.06 -14.37
N PRO A 139 -13.90 -16.23 -14.68
CA PRO A 139 -15.34 -16.37 -14.80
C PRO A 139 -16.02 -15.99 -13.48
N ARG A 140 -17.11 -15.22 -13.57
CA ARG A 140 -17.92 -14.89 -12.38
C ARG A 140 -18.55 -16.16 -11.84
N ARG A 141 -18.22 -16.53 -10.59
CA ARG A 141 -18.99 -17.55 -9.86
C ARG A 141 -20.40 -17.01 -9.62
N ILE A 142 -21.38 -17.65 -10.26
CA ILE A 142 -22.82 -17.44 -10.08
C ILE A 142 -23.23 -18.01 -8.72
#